data_AF-A0A815W5A6-F1
#
_entry.id   AF-A0A815W5A6-F1
#
_cell.length_a   1.000
_cell.length_b   1.000
_cell.length_c   1.000
_cell.angle_alpha   90.00
_cell.angle_beta   90.00
_cell.angle_gamma   90.00
#
_symmetry.space_group_name_H-M   'P 1'
#
loop_
_entity.id
_entity.type
_entity.pdbx_description
1 polymer ?
#
loop_
_entity_poly.entity_id
_entity_poly.type
_entity_poly.pdbx_seq_one_letter_code
_entity_poly.pdbx_strand_id
1 'polypeptide(L)'
;MIQPVQSTNQTIIPSPFLLSAYGIDNTATANDILQRWCSSTSTSFYNKIKITLALVFLREQQLLLFFQDATHLATKWCNRLLSSTAELRLGDQSISINHLYSIIDNGKFTKIDHGLTKSDINPKDRQNFSSCVKLTSDDLFKILKDNVDTQGTLIYLQMFKMIIMAYIDKKTTIAAREPAYLSVEISAHHLLYLILLVQQKQLPPQSLHIHTFSSQACESIFRNTRALSGVYSTIVNFTVHDFLRRAQRLSLLNDIKFKHLNDRSVNNLVFSVHYKHRHDHQSLATQSQREVDLIDVEQVITKAYHEAIDMLSGLEVLNLLNDKNVLGLKPVSEYVFKQLNSNSKMYDYSSQLSQMDDGEFEIDDDDDDDDDDDDNDDDNRTAADLNINDGFSSNDDYDDEDEQDDTRNLINTTKEEFSEMKVLNTIQSHIEHSYFKVKINDDTKYMHKQTACWLVTGEK
;
A
#
# COMPACT_ATOMS: atom_id res chain seq x y z
N MET A 1 -4.66 -42.55 5.47
CA MET A 1 -4.49 -43.13 4.12
C MET A 1 -5.43 -42.40 3.17
N ILE A 2 -4.93 -41.49 2.35
CA ILE A 2 -5.73 -40.78 1.33
C ILE A 2 -5.06 -41.07 -0.01
N GLN A 3 -5.83 -41.66 -0.94
CA GLN A 3 -5.36 -42.00 -2.29
C GLN A 3 -5.08 -40.74 -3.12
N PRO A 4 -4.09 -40.78 -4.04
CA PRO A 4 -3.85 -39.69 -4.97
C PRO A 4 -4.92 -39.64 -6.06
N VAL A 5 -5.45 -38.43 -6.31
CA VAL A 5 -6.33 -38.14 -7.46
C VAL A 5 -5.47 -38.00 -8.72
N GLN A 6 -5.97 -38.55 -9.83
CA GLN A 6 -5.34 -38.49 -11.16
C GLN A 6 -5.29 -37.06 -11.68
N SER A 7 -4.12 -36.65 -12.18
CA SER A 7 -3.90 -35.36 -12.83
C SER A 7 -4.67 -35.29 -14.16
N THR A 8 -5.70 -34.47 -14.24
CA THR A 8 -6.23 -34.02 -15.52
C THR A 8 -5.27 -32.98 -16.08
N ASN A 9 -4.62 -33.29 -17.21
CA ASN A 9 -3.72 -32.42 -17.97
C ASN A 9 -4.48 -31.23 -18.60
N GLN A 10 -5.01 -30.32 -17.77
CA GLN A 10 -5.49 -29.03 -18.22
C GLN A 10 -4.69 -27.95 -17.50
N THR A 11 -3.77 -27.34 -18.25
CA THR A 11 -3.04 -26.14 -17.84
C THR A 11 -4.05 -25.03 -17.59
N ILE A 12 -4.29 -24.71 -16.32
CA ILE A 12 -5.09 -23.57 -15.90
C ILE A 12 -4.33 -22.32 -16.33
N ILE A 13 -4.87 -21.56 -17.28
CA ILE A 13 -4.33 -20.27 -17.71
C ILE A 13 -5.10 -19.18 -16.95
N PRO A 14 -4.46 -18.45 -16.02
CA PRO A 14 -5.13 -17.39 -15.24
C PRO A 14 -5.40 -16.12 -16.05
N SER A 15 -6.31 -15.27 -15.54
CA SER A 15 -6.82 -14.07 -16.20
C SER A 15 -5.74 -12.99 -16.43
N PRO A 16 -5.49 -12.54 -17.68
CA PRO A 16 -4.51 -11.49 -18.01
C PRO A 16 -4.82 -10.11 -17.41
N PHE A 17 -6.06 -9.88 -16.98
CA PHE A 17 -6.55 -8.56 -16.60
C PHE A 17 -5.88 -8.00 -15.34
N LEU A 18 -5.73 -8.84 -14.31
CA LEU A 18 -5.12 -8.44 -13.03
C LEU A 18 -3.65 -8.01 -13.21
N LEU A 19 -2.89 -8.70 -14.06
CA LEU A 19 -1.46 -8.42 -14.28
C LEU A 19 -1.21 -7.09 -15.03
N SER A 20 -2.09 -6.75 -15.98
CA SER A 20 -1.98 -5.52 -16.77
C SER A 20 -2.17 -4.23 -15.94
N ALA A 21 -2.91 -4.31 -14.83
CA ALA A 21 -3.10 -3.19 -13.90
C ALA A 21 -1.84 -2.86 -13.09
N TYR A 22 -0.89 -3.79 -12.98
CA TYR A 22 0.36 -3.61 -12.22
C TYR A 22 1.55 -3.14 -13.06
N GLY A 23 1.37 -2.93 -14.37
CA GLY A 23 2.43 -2.52 -15.28
C GLY A 23 3.42 -3.64 -15.63
N ILE A 24 3.02 -4.89 -15.41
CA ILE A 24 3.69 -6.06 -15.97
C ILE A 24 3.25 -6.11 -17.44
N ASP A 25 4.19 -6.26 -18.36
CA ASP A 25 3.80 -6.48 -19.75
C ASP A 25 2.97 -7.76 -19.85
N ASN A 26 2.14 -7.89 -20.88
CA ASN A 26 1.29 -9.07 -21.05
C ASN A 26 2.11 -10.35 -21.37
N THR A 27 3.44 -10.32 -21.29
CA THR A 27 4.32 -11.46 -21.60
C THR A 27 4.66 -12.29 -20.36
N ALA A 28 4.63 -11.70 -19.17
CA ALA A 28 4.82 -12.46 -17.94
C ALA A 28 3.52 -13.20 -17.55
N THR A 29 3.62 -14.51 -17.49
CA THR A 29 2.55 -15.37 -16.97
C THR A 29 2.56 -15.34 -15.45
N ALA A 30 1.44 -15.73 -14.82
CA ALA A 30 1.41 -15.93 -13.38
C ALA A 30 2.45 -16.97 -12.92
N ASN A 31 2.80 -17.93 -13.79
CA ASN A 31 3.85 -18.89 -13.53
C ASN A 31 5.23 -18.24 -13.45
N ASP A 32 5.50 -17.21 -14.28
CA ASP A 32 6.77 -16.45 -14.23
C ASP A 32 6.87 -15.62 -12.95
N ILE A 33 5.76 -15.06 -12.48
CA ILE A 33 5.69 -14.32 -11.20
C ILE A 33 5.92 -15.28 -10.02
N LEU A 34 5.22 -16.42 -10.02
CA LEU A 34 5.40 -17.47 -9.02
C LEU A 34 6.82 -18.03 -9.04
N GLN A 35 7.41 -18.27 -10.22
CA GLN A 35 8.79 -18.70 -10.34
C GLN A 35 9.78 -17.66 -9.83
N ARG A 36 9.57 -16.38 -10.14
CA ARG A 36 10.43 -15.27 -9.64
C ARG A 36 10.36 -15.13 -8.12
N TRP A 37 9.20 -15.37 -7.53
CA TRP A 37 8.99 -15.38 -6.08
C TRP A 37 9.52 -16.66 -5.42
N CYS A 38 9.43 -17.79 -6.11
CA CYS A 38 10.03 -19.05 -5.66
C CYS A 38 11.57 -18.99 -5.75
N SER A 39 12.13 -18.29 -6.73
CA SER A 39 13.59 -18.16 -6.89
C SER A 39 14.23 -17.22 -5.87
N SER A 40 13.47 -16.28 -5.29
CA SER A 40 13.97 -15.42 -4.20
C SER A 40 13.97 -16.10 -2.83
N THR A 41 13.38 -17.31 -2.72
CA THR A 41 13.37 -18.11 -1.49
C THR A 41 14.25 -19.34 -1.69
N SER A 42 15.25 -19.51 -0.81
CA SER A 42 16.35 -20.47 -0.98
C SER A 42 15.89 -21.90 -1.31
N THR A 43 16.59 -22.53 -2.25
CA THR A 43 16.25 -23.79 -2.95
C THR A 43 16.10 -25.02 -2.05
N SER A 44 16.45 -24.95 -0.77
CA SER A 44 16.34 -26.11 0.16
C SER A 44 14.93 -26.34 0.71
N PHE A 45 13.99 -25.41 0.53
CA PHE A 45 12.65 -25.48 1.12
C PHE A 45 11.60 -26.19 0.24
N TYR A 46 11.95 -26.58 -0.98
CA TYR A 46 10.99 -26.86 -2.05
C TYR A 46 10.32 -28.25 -2.00
N ASN A 47 10.87 -29.23 -1.28
CA ASN A 47 10.42 -30.63 -1.41
C ASN A 47 9.26 -31.05 -0.50
N LYS A 48 8.54 -30.12 0.16
CA LYS A 48 7.43 -30.49 1.07
C LYS A 48 6.19 -29.61 1.05
N ILE A 49 6.00 -28.73 0.07
CA ILE A 49 4.86 -27.81 0.06
C ILE A 49 3.92 -28.11 -1.12
N LYS A 50 2.78 -28.74 -0.80
CA LYS A 50 1.57 -28.74 -1.64
C LYS A 50 0.78 -27.48 -1.32
N ILE A 51 0.71 -26.57 -2.29
CA ILE A 51 -0.12 -25.35 -2.35
C ILE A 51 -0.19 -24.61 -1.01
N THR A 52 0.86 -23.86 -0.71
CA THR A 52 0.87 -22.88 0.38
C THR A 52 0.74 -21.50 -0.27
N LEU A 53 -0.41 -20.84 -0.07
CA LEU A 53 -0.44 -19.36 -0.08
C LEU A 53 0.75 -18.90 0.76
N ALA A 54 1.51 -17.91 0.29
CA ALA A 54 2.81 -17.45 0.80
C ALA A 54 2.88 -17.18 2.33
N LEU A 55 2.75 -18.22 3.14
CA LEU A 55 2.90 -18.26 4.58
C LEU A 55 4.33 -18.73 4.82
N VAL A 56 5.18 -17.80 5.20
CA VAL A 56 6.55 -18.12 5.62
C VAL A 56 6.53 -18.29 7.14
N PHE A 57 6.68 -19.52 7.60
CA PHE A 57 6.92 -19.78 9.01
C PHE A 57 8.43 -19.63 9.27
N LEU A 58 8.83 -18.58 10.00
CA LEU A 58 10.23 -18.34 10.38
C LEU A 58 10.71 -19.30 11.50
N ARG A 59 9.77 -19.81 12.30
CA ARG A 59 9.86 -20.92 13.27
C ARG A 59 8.49 -21.62 13.33
N GLU A 60 8.39 -22.80 13.94
CA GLU A 60 7.12 -23.59 14.02
C GLU A 60 5.91 -22.82 14.60
N GLN A 61 6.10 -21.64 15.18
CA GLN A 61 5.06 -20.82 15.83
C GLN A 61 4.98 -19.36 15.35
N GLN A 62 5.81 -18.92 14.39
CA GLN A 62 5.82 -17.51 13.96
C GLN A 62 5.15 -17.33 12.59
N LEU A 63 4.02 -16.64 12.60
CA LEU A 63 3.27 -16.26 11.41
C LEU A 63 3.83 -14.96 10.81
N LEU A 64 4.31 -15.02 9.57
CA LEU A 64 4.69 -13.84 8.79
C LEU A 64 3.71 -13.63 7.63
N LEU A 65 3.12 -12.43 7.56
CA LEU A 65 2.21 -12.02 6.50
C LEU A 65 2.77 -10.80 5.78
N PHE A 66 2.68 -10.79 4.45
CA PHE A 66 3.19 -9.69 3.62
C PHE A 66 2.05 -8.81 3.11
N PHE A 67 1.96 -7.57 3.56
CA PHE A 67 0.97 -6.63 3.07
C PHE A 67 1.59 -5.66 2.05
N GLN A 68 0.86 -5.42 0.96
CA GLN A 68 1.19 -4.31 0.07
C GLN A 68 0.67 -3.00 0.67
N ASP A 69 1.45 -1.93 0.56
CA ASP A 69 0.96 -0.60 0.96
C ASP A 69 -0.23 -0.17 0.08
N ALA A 70 -1.37 0.01 0.73
CA ALA A 70 -2.62 0.34 0.05
C ALA A 70 -2.66 1.75 -0.53
N THR A 71 -1.99 2.73 0.08
CA THR A 71 -1.90 4.10 -0.45
C THR A 71 -1.08 4.14 -1.74
N HIS A 72 0.04 3.42 -1.78
CA HIS A 72 0.85 3.27 -2.98
C HIS A 72 0.14 2.46 -4.07
N LEU A 73 -0.60 1.42 -3.68
CA LEU A 73 -1.47 0.70 -4.60
C LEU A 73 -2.52 1.63 -5.22
N ALA A 74 -3.19 2.44 -4.40
CA ALA A 74 -4.21 3.37 -4.83
C ALA A 74 -3.66 4.44 -5.80
N THR A 75 -2.52 5.05 -5.45
CA THR A 75 -1.85 6.01 -6.34
C THR A 75 -1.37 5.34 -7.64
N LYS A 76 -0.93 4.07 -7.60
CA LYS A 76 -0.56 3.31 -8.81
C LYS A 76 -1.77 3.08 -9.73
N TRP A 77 -2.92 2.71 -9.16
CA TRP A 77 -4.18 2.58 -9.90
C TRP A 77 -4.63 3.90 -10.52
N CYS A 78 -4.53 5.00 -9.77
CA CYS A 78 -4.80 6.34 -10.28
C CYS A 78 -3.85 6.69 -11.44
N ASN A 79 -2.54 6.56 -11.22
CA ASN A 79 -1.52 6.84 -12.23
C ASN A 79 -1.69 6.00 -13.51
N ARG A 80 -2.21 4.78 -13.37
CA ARG A 80 -2.52 3.92 -14.51
C ARG A 80 -3.71 4.44 -15.31
N LEU A 81 -4.76 4.92 -14.64
CA LEU A 81 -5.89 5.62 -15.29
C LEU A 81 -5.45 6.91 -15.98
N LEU A 82 -4.55 7.66 -15.34
CA LEU A 82 -4.05 8.94 -15.87
C LEU A 82 -2.98 8.78 -16.97
N SER A 83 -2.50 7.56 -17.20
CA SER A 83 -1.43 7.30 -18.16
C SER A 83 -1.95 7.39 -19.59
N SER A 84 -1.35 8.26 -20.40
CA SER A 84 -1.61 8.34 -21.84
C SER A 84 -1.06 7.14 -22.64
N THR A 85 -0.17 6.36 -22.04
CA THR A 85 0.46 5.21 -22.71
C THR A 85 -0.23 3.89 -22.42
N ALA A 86 -1.13 3.87 -21.43
CA ALA A 86 -1.85 2.68 -21.01
C ALA A 86 -3.19 2.60 -21.74
N GLU A 87 -3.38 1.60 -22.60
CA GLU A 87 -4.73 1.23 -23.02
C GLU A 87 -5.34 0.35 -21.92
N LEU A 88 -6.35 0.87 -21.23
CA LEU A 88 -7.09 0.14 -20.21
C LEU A 88 -8.43 -0.30 -20.77
N ARG A 89 -8.71 -1.60 -20.66
CA ARG A 89 -9.97 -2.20 -21.12
C ARG A 89 -10.50 -3.19 -20.11
N LEU A 90 -11.82 -3.19 -19.94
CA LEU A 90 -12.56 -4.12 -19.10
C LEU A 90 -13.59 -4.82 -19.99
N GLY A 91 -13.27 -6.03 -20.43
CA GLY A 91 -14.06 -6.70 -21.46
C GLY A 91 -13.96 -5.96 -22.79
N ASP A 92 -15.11 -5.59 -23.35
CA ASP A 92 -15.20 -4.76 -24.56
C ASP A 92 -15.08 -3.25 -24.27
N GLN A 93 -15.39 -2.84 -23.03
CA GLN A 93 -15.41 -1.45 -22.61
C GLN A 93 -14.01 -0.85 -22.49
N SER A 94 -13.84 0.37 -23.01
CA SER A 94 -12.64 1.17 -22.82
C SER A 94 -12.70 1.97 -21.52
N ILE A 95 -11.60 2.00 -20.77
CA ILE A 95 -11.41 2.91 -19.64
C ILE A 95 -10.55 4.07 -20.14
N SER A 96 -11.04 5.30 -19.99
CA SER A 96 -10.34 6.48 -20.46
C SER A 96 -10.43 7.65 -19.49
N ILE A 97 -9.32 8.36 -19.31
CA ILE A 97 -9.27 9.66 -18.65
C ILE A 97 -10.08 10.72 -19.42
N ASN A 98 -10.27 10.56 -20.73
CA ASN A 98 -11.05 11.50 -21.54
C ASN A 98 -12.50 11.57 -21.09
N HIS A 99 -13.04 10.49 -20.50
CA HIS A 99 -14.36 10.51 -19.88
C HIS A 99 -14.41 11.53 -18.73
N LEU A 100 -13.34 11.64 -17.93
CA LEU A 100 -13.25 12.61 -16.84
C LEU A 100 -13.02 14.04 -17.34
N TYR A 101 -12.16 14.24 -18.34
CA TYR A 101 -12.01 15.54 -18.99
C TYR A 101 -13.35 16.02 -19.56
N SER A 102 -14.11 15.13 -20.19
CA SER A 102 -15.43 15.47 -20.71
C SER A 102 -16.38 15.92 -19.60
N ILE A 103 -16.32 15.36 -18.38
CA ILE A 103 -17.17 15.80 -17.26
C ILE A 103 -16.72 17.18 -16.76
N ILE A 104 -15.42 17.43 -16.66
CA ILE A 104 -14.86 18.69 -16.14
C ILE A 104 -15.04 19.85 -17.11
N ASP A 105 -14.90 19.61 -18.42
CA ASP A 105 -14.93 20.65 -19.45
C ASP A 105 -16.32 20.82 -20.10
N ASN A 106 -17.20 19.83 -20.01
CA ASN A 106 -18.58 19.95 -20.48
C ASN A 106 -19.37 20.78 -19.46
N GLY A 107 -19.61 22.06 -19.78
CA GLY A 107 -20.34 23.00 -18.92
C GLY A 107 -21.77 22.58 -18.50
N LYS A 108 -22.21 21.37 -18.85
CA LYS A 108 -23.36 20.67 -18.29
C LYS A 108 -23.22 20.41 -16.78
N PHE A 109 -22.01 20.14 -16.28
CA PHE A 109 -21.76 19.85 -14.87
C PHE A 109 -20.83 20.90 -14.27
N THR A 110 -21.11 21.32 -13.04
CA THR A 110 -20.25 22.25 -12.29
C THR A 110 -19.31 21.48 -11.37
N LYS A 111 -18.24 22.16 -10.89
CA LYS A 111 -17.33 21.60 -9.88
C LYS A 111 -18.05 21.10 -8.62
N ILE A 112 -19.20 21.69 -8.28
CA ILE A 112 -19.99 21.26 -7.12
C ILE A 112 -20.63 19.89 -7.38
N ASP A 113 -21.03 19.62 -8.62
CA ASP A 113 -21.68 18.37 -9.01
C ASP A 113 -20.70 17.20 -9.04
N HIS A 114 -19.50 17.41 -9.62
CA HIS A 114 -18.53 16.33 -9.82
C HIS A 114 -17.36 16.32 -8.83
N GLY A 115 -17.11 17.42 -8.10
CA GLY A 115 -16.08 17.50 -7.05
C GLY A 115 -14.61 17.52 -7.53
N LEU A 116 -14.36 17.51 -8.85
CA LEU A 116 -13.01 17.43 -9.44
C LEU A 116 -12.46 18.79 -9.88
N THR A 117 -11.14 18.93 -9.90
CA THR A 117 -10.41 20.00 -10.60
C THR A 117 -9.46 19.43 -11.65
N LYS A 118 -8.96 20.27 -12.57
CA LYS A 118 -7.97 19.83 -13.57
C LYS A 118 -6.69 19.28 -12.94
N SER A 119 -6.29 19.81 -11.80
CA SER A 119 -5.17 19.29 -11.01
C SER A 119 -5.40 17.88 -10.47
N ASP A 120 -6.65 17.48 -10.20
CA ASP A 120 -6.95 16.14 -9.66
C ASP A 120 -6.72 15.03 -10.69
N ILE A 121 -6.66 15.38 -11.98
CA ILE A 121 -6.38 14.45 -13.08
C ILE A 121 -5.06 14.79 -13.80
N ASN A 122 -4.18 15.55 -13.16
CA ASN A 122 -2.88 15.89 -13.72
C ASN A 122 -1.92 14.69 -13.62
N PRO A 123 -1.43 14.13 -14.74
CA PRO A 123 -0.53 12.97 -14.71
C PRO A 123 0.87 13.28 -14.14
N LYS A 124 1.25 14.56 -14.01
CA LYS A 124 2.53 14.97 -13.40
C LYS A 124 2.56 14.69 -11.90
N ASP A 125 1.43 14.83 -11.22
CA ASP A 125 1.33 14.68 -9.77
C ASP A 125 1.03 13.22 -9.37
N ARG A 126 2.08 12.40 -9.42
CA ARG A 126 1.99 10.95 -9.24
C ARG A 126 1.77 10.48 -7.79
N GLN A 127 1.89 11.38 -6.82
CA GLN A 127 1.85 11.06 -5.39
C GLN A 127 0.59 11.60 -4.68
N ASN A 128 -0.31 12.25 -5.42
CA ASN A 128 -1.48 12.87 -4.83
C ASN A 128 -2.61 11.89 -4.54
N PHE A 129 -2.56 11.37 -3.31
CA PHE A 129 -3.61 10.52 -2.79
C PHE A 129 -4.95 11.25 -2.63
N SER A 130 -4.96 12.58 -2.42
CA SER A 130 -6.22 13.32 -2.27
C SER A 130 -7.06 13.28 -3.55
N SER A 131 -6.41 13.31 -4.72
CA SER A 131 -7.06 13.10 -6.02
C SER A 131 -7.70 11.72 -6.13
N CYS A 132 -7.03 10.68 -5.61
CA CYS A 132 -7.56 9.31 -5.60
C CYS A 132 -8.92 9.26 -4.89
N VAL A 133 -9.04 9.90 -3.72
CA VAL A 133 -10.30 9.94 -2.95
C VAL A 133 -11.40 10.64 -3.74
N LYS A 134 -11.11 11.80 -4.34
CA LYS A 134 -12.10 12.56 -5.12
C LYS A 134 -12.58 11.80 -6.37
N LEU A 135 -11.67 11.11 -7.06
CA LEU A 135 -11.98 10.26 -8.22
C LEU A 135 -12.90 9.09 -7.88
N THR A 136 -13.00 8.72 -6.59
CA THR A 136 -13.87 7.65 -6.10
C THR A 136 -15.14 8.17 -5.40
N SER A 137 -15.50 9.42 -5.64
CA SER A 137 -16.71 10.02 -5.05
C SER A 137 -18.00 9.49 -5.68
N ASP A 138 -19.05 9.35 -4.85
CA ASP A 138 -20.35 8.87 -5.32
C ASP A 138 -21.03 9.81 -6.31
N ASP A 139 -20.76 11.12 -6.20
CA ASP A 139 -21.35 12.11 -7.11
C ASP A 139 -20.79 11.99 -8.52
N LEU A 140 -19.48 11.71 -8.65
CA LEU A 140 -18.88 11.38 -9.93
C LEU A 140 -19.48 10.09 -10.53
N PHE A 141 -19.76 9.08 -9.70
CA PHE A 141 -20.35 7.81 -10.17
C PHE A 141 -21.75 8.00 -10.72
N LYS A 142 -22.57 8.86 -10.11
CA LYS A 142 -23.91 9.19 -10.62
C LYS A 142 -23.81 9.80 -12.01
N ILE A 143 -22.85 10.71 -12.24
CA ILE A 143 -22.66 11.38 -13.52
C ILE A 143 -22.19 10.39 -14.60
N LEU A 144 -21.23 9.51 -14.29
CA LEU A 144 -20.73 8.51 -15.22
C LEU A 144 -21.81 7.48 -15.59
N LYS A 145 -22.65 7.07 -14.63
CA LYS A 145 -23.70 6.07 -14.86
C LYS A 145 -24.71 6.46 -15.95
N ASP A 146 -24.89 7.76 -16.19
CA ASP A 146 -25.81 8.26 -17.21
C ASP A 146 -25.28 8.12 -18.65
N ASN A 147 -24.01 7.77 -18.85
CA ASN A 147 -23.40 7.60 -20.16
C ASN A 147 -22.83 6.20 -20.37
N VAL A 148 -23.42 5.47 -21.34
CA VAL A 148 -23.04 4.11 -21.74
C VAL A 148 -21.55 4.00 -22.08
N ASP A 149 -20.98 5.00 -22.77
CA ASP A 149 -19.57 4.98 -23.19
C ASP A 149 -18.59 5.03 -22.01
N THR A 150 -19.07 5.45 -20.83
CA THR A 150 -18.23 5.61 -19.64
C THR A 150 -18.33 4.44 -18.67
N GLN A 151 -19.10 3.40 -19.01
CA GLN A 151 -19.37 2.26 -18.13
C GLN A 151 -18.09 1.55 -17.69
N GLY A 152 -17.11 1.37 -18.59
CA GLY A 152 -15.79 0.82 -18.25
C GLY A 152 -15.06 1.65 -17.19
N THR A 153 -15.01 2.98 -17.37
CA THR A 153 -14.39 3.89 -16.39
C THR A 153 -15.15 3.88 -15.06
N LEU A 154 -16.48 3.85 -15.07
CA LEU A 154 -17.30 3.76 -13.86
C LEU A 154 -16.92 2.52 -13.04
N ILE A 155 -16.90 1.35 -13.66
CA ILE A 155 -16.58 0.09 -12.96
C ILE A 155 -15.15 0.10 -12.45
N TYR A 156 -14.20 0.59 -13.25
CA TYR A 156 -12.81 0.76 -12.81
C TYR A 156 -12.71 1.63 -11.54
N LEU A 157 -13.42 2.76 -11.51
CA LEU A 157 -13.42 3.65 -10.34
C LEU A 157 -14.18 3.06 -9.14
N GLN A 158 -15.21 2.24 -9.36
CA GLN A 158 -15.88 1.50 -8.29
C GLN A 158 -14.95 0.49 -7.64
N MET A 159 -14.24 -0.32 -8.44
CA MET A 159 -13.19 -1.21 -7.93
C MET A 159 -12.12 -0.40 -7.17
N PHE A 160 -11.79 0.79 -7.67
CA PHE A 160 -10.81 1.66 -7.03
C PHE A 160 -11.28 2.15 -5.66
N LYS A 161 -12.55 2.56 -5.57
CA LYS A 161 -13.19 2.93 -4.30
C LYS A 161 -13.17 1.80 -3.30
N MET A 162 -13.45 0.58 -3.76
CA MET A 162 -13.45 -0.62 -2.92
C MET A 162 -12.10 -0.85 -2.25
N ILE A 163 -10.99 -0.64 -2.98
CA ILE A 163 -9.63 -0.72 -2.40
C ILE A 163 -9.41 0.34 -1.31
N ILE A 164 -9.82 1.58 -1.57
CA ILE A 164 -9.65 2.69 -0.61
C ILE A 164 -10.45 2.41 0.67
N MET A 165 -11.71 2.00 0.54
CA MET A 165 -12.56 1.64 1.69
C MET A 165 -11.99 0.45 2.46
N ALA A 166 -11.56 -0.58 1.73
CA ALA A 166 -11.05 -1.83 2.29
C ALA A 166 -9.78 -1.70 3.12
N TYR A 167 -8.87 -0.78 2.77
CA TYR A 167 -7.54 -0.73 3.41
C TYR A 167 -7.10 0.62 3.93
N ILE A 168 -7.74 1.72 3.51
CA ILE A 168 -7.25 3.07 3.82
C ILE A 168 -8.22 3.83 4.71
N ASP A 169 -9.53 3.72 4.44
CA ASP A 169 -10.52 4.45 5.22
C ASP A 169 -10.60 3.93 6.66
N LYS A 170 -10.28 4.83 7.60
CA LYS A 170 -10.32 4.55 9.05
C LYS A 170 -11.74 4.44 9.59
N LYS A 171 -12.73 5.02 8.88
CA LYS A 171 -14.14 4.98 9.30
C LYS A 171 -14.82 3.65 8.93
N THR A 172 -14.23 2.90 8.00
CA THR A 172 -14.77 1.61 7.58
C THR A 172 -14.57 0.57 8.69
N THR A 173 -15.68 0.05 9.22
CA THR A 173 -15.70 -1.02 10.24
C THR A 173 -15.18 -2.33 9.66
N ILE A 174 -14.79 -3.28 10.51
CA ILE A 174 -14.26 -4.58 10.03
C ILE A 174 -15.31 -5.30 9.18
N ALA A 175 -16.57 -5.32 9.64
CA ALA A 175 -17.69 -5.91 8.90
C ALA A 175 -17.95 -5.19 7.57
N ALA A 176 -17.75 -3.87 7.48
CA ALA A 176 -17.94 -3.12 6.23
C ALA A 176 -16.76 -3.25 5.24
N ARG A 177 -15.68 -3.97 5.60
CA ARG A 177 -14.54 -4.26 4.72
C ARG A 177 -14.78 -5.46 3.80
N GLU A 178 -16.03 -5.89 3.59
CA GLU A 178 -16.39 -6.86 2.55
C GLU A 178 -15.74 -6.56 1.17
N PRO A 179 -15.58 -5.30 0.74
CA PRO A 179 -14.89 -4.98 -0.51
C PRO A 179 -13.42 -5.40 -0.56
N ALA A 180 -12.75 -5.63 0.58
CA ALA A 180 -11.37 -6.10 0.64
C ALA A 180 -11.23 -7.47 -0.04
N TYR A 181 -12.26 -8.32 0.02
CA TYR A 181 -12.23 -9.65 -0.60
C TYR A 181 -12.25 -9.62 -2.13
N LEU A 182 -12.54 -8.45 -2.72
CA LEU A 182 -12.55 -8.20 -4.17
C LEU A 182 -11.30 -7.46 -4.66
N SER A 183 -10.39 -7.15 -3.75
CA SER A 183 -9.18 -6.39 -4.03
C SER A 183 -7.94 -7.28 -4.15
N VAL A 184 -6.78 -6.65 -4.37
CA VAL A 184 -5.47 -7.27 -4.62
C VAL A 184 -5.25 -8.55 -3.83
N GLU A 185 -5.25 -9.65 -4.58
CA GLU A 185 -5.33 -11.05 -4.15
C GLU A 185 -4.53 -11.31 -2.86
N ILE A 186 -3.28 -10.85 -2.78
CA ILE A 186 -2.40 -11.11 -1.63
C ILE A 186 -2.87 -10.39 -0.35
N SER A 187 -3.10 -9.07 -0.40
CA SER A 187 -3.54 -8.31 0.79
C SER A 187 -4.93 -8.76 1.25
N ALA A 188 -5.80 -9.13 0.31
CA ALA A 188 -7.14 -9.64 0.59
C ALA A 188 -7.07 -10.98 1.32
N HIS A 189 -6.26 -11.92 0.83
CA HIS A 189 -6.08 -13.23 1.46
C HIS A 189 -5.44 -13.12 2.84
N HIS A 190 -4.43 -12.27 3.02
CA HIS A 190 -3.82 -12.09 4.34
C HIS A 190 -4.77 -11.45 5.35
N LEU A 191 -5.58 -10.47 4.93
CA LEU A 191 -6.58 -9.87 5.80
C LEU A 191 -7.67 -10.89 6.19
N LEU A 192 -8.17 -11.65 5.22
CA LEU A 192 -9.12 -12.73 5.47
C LEU A 192 -8.58 -13.75 6.47
N TYR A 193 -7.32 -14.16 6.28
CA TYR A 193 -6.66 -15.10 7.17
C TYR A 193 -6.53 -14.56 8.59
N LEU A 194 -6.16 -13.28 8.77
CA LEU A 194 -6.15 -12.64 10.08
C LEU A 194 -7.53 -12.62 10.73
N ILE A 195 -8.59 -12.33 9.96
CA ILE A 195 -9.97 -12.35 10.48
C ILE A 195 -10.32 -13.74 10.98
N LEU A 196 -10.00 -14.79 10.22
CA LEU A 196 -10.21 -16.17 10.63
C LEU A 196 -9.44 -16.52 11.92
N LEU A 197 -8.18 -16.10 12.04
CA LEU A 197 -7.39 -16.35 13.26
C LEU A 197 -7.97 -15.62 14.48
N VAL A 198 -8.48 -14.40 14.31
CA VAL A 198 -9.15 -13.67 15.40
C VAL A 198 -10.48 -14.34 15.77
N GLN A 199 -11.27 -14.79 14.79
CA GLN A 199 -12.51 -15.55 15.05
C GLN A 199 -12.23 -16.85 15.79
N GLN A 200 -11.13 -17.52 15.46
CA GLN A 200 -10.67 -18.73 16.14
C GLN A 200 -10.03 -18.44 17.51
N LYS A 201 -9.97 -17.16 17.94
CA LYS A 201 -9.33 -16.69 19.18
C LYS A 201 -7.84 -17.02 19.27
N GLN A 202 -7.18 -17.26 18.13
CA GLN A 202 -5.75 -17.49 18.04
C GLN A 202 -4.97 -16.17 18.00
N LEU A 203 -5.63 -15.08 17.62
CA LEU A 203 -5.10 -13.73 17.67
C LEU A 203 -6.07 -12.79 18.39
N PRO A 204 -5.56 -11.74 19.08
CA PRO A 204 -6.41 -10.72 19.66
C PRO A 204 -7.04 -9.82 18.58
N PRO A 205 -8.24 -9.25 18.79
CA PRO A 205 -8.92 -8.40 17.79
C PRO A 205 -8.11 -7.15 17.39
N GLN A 206 -7.19 -6.68 18.23
CA GLN A 206 -6.25 -5.60 17.92
C GLN A 206 -5.34 -5.95 16.74
N SER A 207 -5.13 -7.24 16.44
CA SER A 207 -4.43 -7.69 15.23
C SER A 207 -5.15 -7.29 13.94
N LEU A 208 -6.41 -6.86 13.99
CA LEU A 208 -7.16 -6.31 12.85
C LEU A 208 -7.08 -4.79 12.74
N HIS A 209 -6.12 -4.14 13.42
CA HIS A 209 -5.81 -2.73 13.24
C HIS A 209 -5.14 -2.45 11.89
N ILE A 210 -5.85 -2.69 10.79
CA ILE A 210 -5.35 -2.63 9.40
C ILE A 210 -4.59 -1.35 9.02
N HIS A 211 -4.83 -0.23 9.72
CA HIS A 211 -4.12 1.02 9.49
C HIS A 211 -2.62 0.93 9.82
N THR A 212 -2.21 -0.06 10.63
CA THR A 212 -0.81 -0.35 10.94
C THR A 212 -0.11 -1.16 9.84
N PHE A 213 -0.86 -1.71 8.86
CA PHE A 213 -0.30 -2.53 7.78
C PHE A 213 0.24 -1.71 6.60
N SER A 214 0.16 -0.38 6.70
CA SER A 214 0.67 0.55 5.68
C SER A 214 2.02 1.15 6.08
N SER A 215 2.78 1.63 5.10
CA SER A 215 4.04 2.36 5.32
C SER A 215 3.83 3.82 5.76
N GLN A 216 2.60 4.24 6.06
CA GLN A 216 2.31 5.63 6.46
C GLN A 216 3.05 6.06 7.73
N ALA A 217 3.30 5.13 8.67
CA ALA A 217 4.12 5.41 9.84
C ALA A 217 5.58 5.75 9.44
N CYS A 218 6.15 4.99 8.50
CA CYS A 218 7.47 5.24 7.95
C CYS A 218 7.53 6.60 7.22
N GLU A 219 6.54 6.89 6.37
CA GLU A 219 6.43 8.19 5.68
C GLU A 219 6.31 9.36 6.66
N SER A 220 5.58 9.16 7.77
CA SER A 220 5.52 10.17 8.83
C SER A 220 6.87 10.41 9.49
N ILE A 221 7.68 9.36 9.71
CA ILE A 221 9.05 9.51 10.23
C ILE A 221 9.91 10.29 9.23
N PHE A 222 9.85 9.96 7.93
CA PHE A 222 10.58 10.71 6.90
C PHE A 222 10.14 12.18 6.84
N ARG A 223 8.85 12.46 6.89
CA ARG A 223 8.33 13.84 6.91
C ARG A 223 8.78 14.60 8.17
N ASN A 224 8.67 13.98 9.34
CA ASN A 224 9.05 14.61 10.60
C ASN A 224 10.56 14.87 10.66
N THR A 225 11.40 13.94 10.17
CA THR A 225 12.85 14.15 10.09
C THR A 225 13.24 15.24 9.09
N ARG A 226 12.53 15.40 7.97
CA ARG A 226 12.66 16.57 7.07
C ARG A 226 12.27 17.87 7.77
N ALA A 227 11.19 17.86 8.55
CA ALA A 227 10.72 19.01 9.31
C ALA A 227 11.66 19.41 10.47
N LEU A 228 12.47 18.49 11.00
CA LEU A 228 13.47 18.75 12.06
C LEU A 228 14.72 19.53 11.57
N SER A 229 14.56 20.39 10.58
CA SER A 229 15.63 21.26 10.11
C SER A 229 15.71 22.51 11.01
N GLY A 230 16.91 23.06 11.20
CA GLY A 230 17.11 24.22 12.07
C GLY A 230 16.37 25.46 11.55
N VAL A 231 16.14 26.45 12.42
CA VAL A 231 15.39 27.70 12.14
C VAL A 231 15.87 28.43 10.87
N TYR A 232 17.13 28.24 10.48
CA TYR A 232 17.75 28.86 9.31
C TYR A 232 18.16 27.85 8.23
N SER A 233 17.59 26.64 8.24
CA SER A 233 17.94 25.58 7.30
C SER A 233 16.68 24.98 6.68
N THR A 234 16.51 25.16 5.37
CA THR A 234 15.47 24.52 4.55
C THR A 234 15.97 23.22 3.91
N ILE A 235 17.04 22.62 4.45
CA ILE A 235 17.68 21.45 3.88
C ILE A 235 16.78 20.22 4.09
N VAL A 236 15.97 19.93 3.08
CA VAL A 236 15.09 18.75 2.99
C VAL A 236 15.84 17.47 2.61
N ASN A 237 17.00 17.60 1.96
CA ASN A 237 17.85 16.49 1.52
C ASN A 237 19.01 16.32 2.50
N PHE A 238 19.16 15.15 3.09
CA PHE A 238 20.19 14.90 4.09
C PHE A 238 20.85 13.53 3.90
N THR A 239 22.07 13.39 4.40
CA THR A 239 22.80 12.11 4.33
C THR A 239 22.16 11.07 5.24
N VAL A 240 22.51 9.78 5.08
CA VAL A 240 22.03 8.71 5.98
C VAL A 240 22.43 8.99 7.43
N HIS A 241 23.64 9.50 7.66
CA HIS A 241 24.10 9.86 9.00
C HIS A 241 23.27 11.00 9.60
N ASP A 242 22.94 12.02 8.80
CA ASP A 242 22.06 13.11 9.23
C ASP A 242 20.65 12.61 9.53
N PHE A 243 20.12 11.69 8.71
CA PHE A 243 18.83 11.04 8.96
C PHE A 243 18.83 10.33 10.31
N LEU A 244 19.82 9.47 10.58
CA LEU A 244 19.91 8.72 11.84
C LEU A 244 19.98 9.65 13.06
N ARG A 245 20.77 10.73 12.97
CA ARG A 245 20.84 11.75 14.02
C ARG A 245 19.48 12.45 14.25
N ARG A 246 18.78 12.79 13.17
CA ARG A 246 17.45 13.42 13.25
C ARG A 246 16.40 12.44 13.78
N ALA A 247 16.47 11.17 13.39
CA ALA A 247 15.59 10.11 13.88
C ALA A 247 15.78 9.85 15.38
N GLN A 248 17.02 9.84 15.88
CA GLN A 248 17.31 9.75 17.31
C GLN A 248 16.71 10.93 18.09
N ARG A 249 16.86 12.16 17.57
CA ARG A 249 16.22 13.35 18.15
C ARG A 249 14.69 13.23 18.15
N LEU A 250 14.11 12.74 17.06
CA LEU A 250 12.66 12.51 16.96
C LEU A 250 12.19 11.48 18.00
N SER A 251 12.96 10.42 18.25
CA SER A 251 12.68 9.44 19.29
C SER A 251 12.63 10.10 20.67
N LEU A 252 13.66 10.87 21.04
CA LEU A 252 13.70 11.58 22.33
C LEU A 252 12.52 12.54 22.50
N LEU A 253 12.15 13.27 21.44
CA LEU A 253 10.98 14.17 21.47
C LEU A 253 9.67 13.40 21.68
N ASN A 254 9.53 12.23 21.06
CA ASN A 254 8.36 11.37 21.27
C ASN A 254 8.32 10.80 22.69
N ASP A 255 9.47 10.41 23.24
CA ASP A 255 9.58 9.89 24.62
C ASP A 255 9.18 10.96 25.65
N ILE A 256 9.69 12.19 25.49
CA ILE A 256 9.31 13.34 26.32
C ILE A 256 7.80 13.60 26.23
N LYS A 257 7.25 13.60 25.01
CA LYS A 257 5.82 13.80 24.77
C LYS A 257 4.98 12.70 25.43
N PHE A 258 5.43 11.45 25.36
CA PHE A 258 4.76 10.31 25.98
C PHE A 258 4.77 10.41 27.51
N LYS A 259 5.93 10.72 28.12
CA LYS A 259 6.04 10.94 29.56
C LYS A 259 5.11 12.06 30.03
N HIS A 260 5.07 13.18 29.32
CA HIS A 260 4.17 14.30 29.65
C HIS A 260 2.68 13.93 29.55
N LEU A 261 2.29 13.02 28.64
CA LEU A 261 0.89 12.59 28.54
C LEU A 261 0.45 11.67 29.70
N ASN A 262 1.38 10.92 30.27
CA ASN A 262 1.11 9.98 31.35
C ASN A 262 1.28 10.58 32.74
N ASP A 263 2.16 11.56 32.90
CA ASP A 263 2.40 12.20 34.18
C ASP A 263 1.31 13.23 34.48
N ARG A 264 0.24 12.79 35.15
CA ARG A 264 -0.86 13.66 35.58
C ARG A 264 -0.51 14.54 36.78
N SER A 265 0.67 14.38 37.38
CA SER A 265 0.93 14.80 38.77
C SER A 265 1.84 16.01 38.95
N VAL A 266 2.53 16.49 37.90
CA VAL A 266 3.54 17.56 38.07
C VAL A 266 3.20 18.77 37.21
N ASN A 267 3.30 19.96 37.81
CA ASN A 267 3.05 21.28 37.23
C ASN A 267 3.35 21.36 35.72
N ASN A 268 2.28 21.34 34.92
CA ASN A 268 2.33 21.29 33.46
C ASN A 268 3.13 22.46 32.88
N LEU A 269 4.36 22.19 32.48
CA LEU A 269 5.06 22.98 31.47
C LEU A 269 4.35 22.73 30.13
N VAL A 270 3.22 23.44 29.94
CA VAL A 270 2.52 23.48 28.67
C VAL A 270 3.41 24.22 27.70
N PHE A 271 4.23 23.49 26.95
CA PHE A 271 4.78 24.05 25.73
C PHE A 271 3.59 24.48 24.87
N SER A 272 3.64 25.70 24.33
CA SER A 272 2.66 26.17 23.35
C SER A 272 2.80 25.35 22.08
N VAL A 273 2.24 24.14 22.13
CA VAL A 273 2.14 23.23 21.02
C VAL A 273 1.08 23.84 20.11
N HIS A 274 1.49 24.62 19.11
CA HIS A 274 0.62 25.12 18.04
C HIS A 274 0.01 24.01 17.17
N TYR A 275 0.25 22.73 17.50
CA TYR A 275 -0.42 21.61 16.85
C TYR A 275 -1.84 21.47 17.41
N LYS A 276 -2.83 21.63 16.52
CA LYS A 276 -4.21 21.19 16.76
C LYS A 276 -4.19 19.76 17.31
N HIS A 277 -4.37 19.60 18.61
CA HIS A 277 -4.63 18.29 19.21
C HIS A 277 -5.93 17.76 18.60
N ARG A 278 -5.82 16.79 17.68
CA ARG A 278 -6.94 15.90 17.37
C ARG A 278 -7.10 15.00 18.58
N HIS A 279 -8.15 15.24 19.37
CA HIS A 279 -8.60 14.29 20.38
C HIS A 279 -9.06 13.00 19.67
N ASP A 280 -8.17 12.03 19.52
CA ASP A 280 -8.54 10.65 19.17
C ASP A 280 -8.96 9.95 20.47
N HIS A 281 -10.14 10.31 20.99
CA HIS A 281 -10.81 9.52 22.01
C HIS A 281 -11.59 8.42 21.32
N GLN A 282 -11.05 7.20 21.24
CA GLN A 282 -11.86 6.05 20.86
C GLN A 282 -11.47 4.79 21.64
N SER A 283 -12.27 4.50 22.66
CA SER A 283 -12.41 3.19 23.29
C SER A 283 -13.14 2.23 22.32
N LEU A 284 -12.49 1.86 21.20
CA LEU A 284 -13.09 1.00 20.16
C LEU A 284 -12.88 -0.51 20.38
N ALA A 285 -11.99 -0.91 21.29
CA ALA A 285 -11.52 -2.29 21.38
C ALA A 285 -12.61 -3.31 21.73
N THR A 286 -13.64 -2.94 22.51
CA THR A 286 -14.75 -3.84 22.87
C THR A 286 -15.82 -3.94 21.79
N GLN A 287 -15.92 -2.96 20.89
CA GLN A 287 -16.87 -2.98 19.78
C GLN A 287 -16.38 -3.89 18.64
N SER A 288 -15.06 -3.91 18.38
CA SER A 288 -14.48 -4.69 17.29
C SER A 288 -14.63 -6.21 17.45
N GLN A 289 -14.50 -6.77 18.66
CA GLN A 289 -14.62 -8.23 18.85
C GLN A 289 -16.03 -8.74 18.51
N ARG A 290 -17.08 -8.05 18.99
CA ARG A 290 -18.47 -8.44 18.69
C ARG A 290 -18.77 -8.37 17.21
N GLU A 291 -18.22 -7.37 16.51
CA GLU A 291 -18.36 -7.28 15.06
C GLU A 291 -17.72 -8.48 14.37
N VAL A 292 -16.51 -8.89 14.78
CA VAL A 292 -15.79 -10.02 14.18
C VAL A 292 -16.50 -11.36 14.40
N ASP A 293 -17.02 -11.61 15.59
CA ASP A 293 -17.73 -12.85 15.93
C ASP A 293 -19.03 -13.02 15.13
N LEU A 294 -19.61 -11.91 14.65
CA LEU A 294 -20.84 -11.90 13.85
C LEU A 294 -20.58 -12.06 12.34
N ILE A 295 -19.33 -12.00 11.89
CA ILE A 295 -19.00 -12.14 10.47
C ILE A 295 -19.11 -13.61 10.06
N ASP A 296 -20.14 -13.93 9.29
CA ASP A 296 -20.19 -15.18 8.53
C ASP A 296 -19.27 -15.06 7.32
N VAL A 297 -18.02 -15.50 7.48
CA VAL A 297 -16.98 -15.42 6.44
C VAL A 297 -17.40 -16.13 5.15
N GLU A 298 -18.11 -17.27 5.26
CA GLU A 298 -18.58 -18.01 4.09
C GLU A 298 -19.64 -17.21 3.34
N GLN A 299 -20.60 -16.61 4.06
CA GLN A 299 -21.61 -15.74 3.47
C GLN A 299 -20.98 -14.50 2.82
N VAL A 300 -19.97 -13.90 3.46
CA VAL A 300 -19.28 -12.72 2.91
C VAL A 300 -18.51 -13.06 1.63
N ILE A 301 -17.75 -14.17 1.61
CA ILE A 301 -17.08 -14.65 0.39
C ILE A 301 -18.10 -14.93 -0.71
N THR A 302 -19.21 -15.57 -0.35
CA THR A 302 -20.30 -15.89 -1.29
C THR A 302 -20.92 -14.61 -1.87
N LYS A 303 -21.24 -13.63 -1.03
CA LYS A 303 -21.81 -12.36 -1.45
C LYS A 303 -20.86 -11.59 -2.36
N ALA A 304 -19.60 -11.43 -1.95
CA ALA A 304 -18.58 -10.76 -2.75
C ALA A 304 -18.43 -11.41 -4.13
N TYR A 305 -18.42 -12.74 -4.18
CA TYR A 305 -18.38 -13.48 -5.44
C TYR A 305 -19.56 -13.18 -6.37
N HIS A 306 -20.79 -13.15 -5.84
CA HIS A 306 -21.97 -12.81 -6.64
C HIS A 306 -21.94 -11.36 -7.13
N GLU A 307 -21.54 -10.42 -6.29
CA GLU A 307 -21.37 -9.01 -6.68
C GLU A 307 -20.34 -8.85 -7.80
N ALA A 308 -19.24 -9.61 -7.74
CA ALA A 308 -18.25 -9.63 -8.82
C ALA A 308 -18.82 -10.20 -10.13
N ILE A 309 -19.61 -11.27 -10.06
CA ILE A 309 -20.32 -11.80 -11.23
C ILE A 309 -21.24 -10.74 -11.82
N ASP A 310 -22.06 -10.08 -11.00
CA ASP A 310 -23.03 -9.10 -11.48
C ASP A 310 -22.32 -7.92 -12.16
N MET A 311 -21.22 -7.46 -11.58
CA MET A 311 -20.37 -6.41 -12.15
C MET A 311 -19.76 -6.83 -13.50
N LEU A 312 -19.24 -8.07 -13.60
CA LEU A 312 -18.63 -8.58 -14.83
C LEU A 312 -19.65 -8.96 -15.91
N SER A 313 -20.86 -9.35 -15.52
CA SER A 313 -21.96 -9.67 -16.43
C SER A 313 -22.37 -8.44 -17.23
N GLY A 314 -22.41 -7.26 -16.58
CA GLY A 314 -22.70 -5.99 -17.23
C GLY A 314 -21.63 -5.50 -18.21
N LEU A 315 -20.45 -6.13 -18.24
CA LEU A 315 -19.31 -5.79 -19.09
C LEU A 315 -19.07 -6.80 -20.23
N GLU A 316 -19.98 -7.77 -20.40
CA GLU A 316 -19.83 -8.89 -21.34
C GLU A 316 -18.53 -9.72 -21.14
N VAL A 317 -17.81 -9.53 -20.03
CA VAL A 317 -16.57 -10.25 -19.73
C VAL A 317 -16.84 -11.74 -19.60
N LEU A 318 -18.00 -12.11 -19.06
CA LEU A 318 -18.39 -13.52 -18.94
C LEU A 318 -18.58 -14.19 -20.31
N ASN A 319 -19.15 -13.47 -21.29
CA ASN A 319 -19.30 -13.97 -22.64
C ASN A 319 -17.93 -14.15 -23.29
N LEU A 320 -17.04 -13.16 -23.13
CA LEU A 320 -15.67 -13.22 -23.64
C LEU A 320 -14.87 -14.39 -23.04
N LEU A 321 -14.98 -14.63 -21.74
CA LEU A 321 -14.31 -15.76 -21.08
C LEU A 321 -14.82 -17.11 -21.62
N ASN A 322 -16.14 -17.22 -21.79
CA ASN A 322 -16.78 -18.40 -22.36
C ASN A 322 -16.33 -18.64 -23.81
N ASP A 323 -16.29 -17.59 -24.63
CA ASP A 323 -15.83 -17.66 -26.03
C ASP A 323 -14.35 -18.08 -26.15
N LYS A 324 -13.54 -17.73 -25.14
CA LYS A 324 -12.12 -18.12 -25.07
C LYS A 324 -11.89 -19.49 -24.43
N ASN A 325 -12.94 -20.23 -24.07
CA ASN A 325 -12.87 -21.48 -23.32
C ASN A 325 -12.03 -21.37 -22.03
N VAL A 326 -11.96 -20.17 -21.44
CA VAL A 326 -11.41 -20.00 -20.10
C VAL A 326 -12.49 -20.50 -19.14
N LEU A 327 -12.11 -21.29 -18.13
CA LEU A 327 -13.05 -21.83 -17.14
C LEU A 327 -14.02 -20.74 -16.70
N GLY A 328 -15.30 -20.92 -17.04
CA GLY A 328 -16.34 -20.02 -16.60
C GLY A 328 -16.30 -19.91 -15.08
N LEU A 329 -16.56 -18.72 -14.56
CA LEU A 329 -16.56 -18.48 -13.12
C LEU A 329 -17.54 -19.43 -12.40
N LYS A 330 -18.64 -19.80 -13.06
CA LYS A 330 -19.73 -20.60 -12.50
C LYS A 330 -19.33 -22.06 -12.13
N PRO A 331 -18.69 -22.86 -13.01
CA PRO A 331 -18.14 -24.17 -12.60
C PRO A 331 -17.17 -24.10 -11.41
N VAL A 332 -16.31 -23.08 -11.37
CA VAL A 332 -15.33 -22.90 -10.29
C VAL A 332 -16.05 -22.61 -8.97
N SER A 333 -17.07 -21.76 -8.98
CA SER A 333 -17.83 -21.47 -7.76
C SER A 333 -18.73 -22.59 -7.32
N GLU A 334 -19.39 -23.30 -8.22
CA GLU A 334 -20.15 -24.49 -7.86
C GLU A 334 -19.25 -25.52 -7.17
N TYR A 335 -18.01 -25.70 -7.65
CA TYR A 335 -17.03 -26.55 -7.00
C TYR A 335 -16.60 -26.00 -5.62
N VAL A 336 -16.22 -24.72 -5.53
CA VAL A 336 -15.78 -24.09 -4.28
C VAL A 336 -16.89 -24.08 -3.23
N PHE A 337 -18.11 -23.68 -3.58
CA PHE A 337 -19.25 -23.68 -2.68
C PHE A 337 -19.70 -25.08 -2.30
N LYS A 338 -19.63 -26.06 -3.22
CA LYS A 338 -19.88 -27.45 -2.87
C LYS A 338 -18.84 -27.95 -1.86
N GLN A 339 -17.56 -27.61 -2.03
CA GLN A 339 -16.49 -27.93 -1.08
C GLN A 339 -16.70 -27.25 0.27
N LEU A 340 -16.96 -25.93 0.30
CA LEU A 340 -17.25 -25.17 1.51
C LEU A 340 -18.44 -25.77 2.26
N ASN A 341 -19.59 -25.94 1.58
CA ASN A 341 -20.80 -26.51 2.18
C ASN A 341 -20.62 -27.96 2.65
N SER A 342 -19.78 -28.75 1.98
CA SER A 342 -19.52 -30.14 2.39
C SER A 342 -18.55 -30.25 3.58
N ASN A 343 -17.72 -29.22 3.79
CA ASN A 343 -16.67 -29.20 4.80
C ASN A 343 -16.96 -28.24 5.97
N SER A 344 -18.05 -27.44 5.94
CA SER A 344 -18.44 -26.52 7.01
C SER A 344 -18.94 -27.21 8.29
N LYS A 345 -18.44 -28.43 8.58
CA LYS A 345 -18.35 -28.89 9.96
C LYS A 345 -17.46 -27.89 10.68
N MET A 346 -18.12 -26.93 11.33
CA MET A 346 -17.53 -25.88 12.15
C MET A 346 -16.44 -26.53 13.01
N TYR A 347 -15.18 -26.34 12.62
CA TYR A 347 -14.06 -26.92 13.35
C TYR A 347 -14.01 -26.20 14.69
N ASP A 348 -14.36 -26.91 15.75
CA ASP A 348 -14.31 -26.38 17.11
C ASP A 348 -12.85 -26.39 17.60
N TYR A 349 -12.12 -25.34 17.23
CA TYR A 349 -10.73 -25.12 17.65
C TYR A 349 -10.59 -24.86 19.17
N SER A 350 -11.70 -24.63 19.88
CA SER A 350 -11.64 -24.45 21.35
C SER A 350 -11.19 -25.74 22.07
N SER A 351 -11.39 -26.90 21.44
CA SER A 351 -11.03 -28.20 22.00
C SER A 351 -9.52 -28.50 22.02
N GLN A 352 -8.70 -27.80 21.23
CA GLN A 352 -7.25 -28.03 21.18
C GLN A 352 -6.45 -27.14 22.15
N LEU A 353 -7.01 -26.01 22.58
CA LEU A 353 -6.33 -25.08 23.50
C LEU A 353 -6.40 -25.51 24.97
N SER A 354 -7.37 -26.35 25.36
CA SER A 354 -7.50 -26.84 26.74
C SER A 354 -6.49 -27.93 27.15
N GLN A 355 -5.56 -28.31 26.27
CA GLN A 355 -4.51 -29.30 26.55
C GLN A 355 -3.10 -28.70 26.62
N MET A 356 -2.94 -27.37 26.44
CA MET A 356 -1.69 -26.70 26.78
C MET A 356 -1.73 -26.38 28.27
N ASP A 357 -1.13 -27.29 29.04
CA ASP A 357 -0.88 -27.19 30.48
C ASP A 357 -0.25 -25.82 30.79
N ASP A 358 -0.85 -25.07 31.72
CA ASP A 358 -0.45 -23.71 32.17
C ASP A 358 0.88 -23.73 32.97
N GLY A 359 1.85 -24.53 32.51
CA GLY A 359 3.17 -24.67 33.12
C GLY A 359 3.99 -23.38 32.98
N GLU A 360 3.89 -22.55 34.00
CA GLU A 360 5.03 -21.91 34.67
C GLU A 360 5.88 -20.99 33.78
N PHE A 361 5.33 -19.81 33.44
CA PHE A 361 6.14 -18.62 33.21
C PHE A 361 6.17 -17.81 34.51
N GLU A 362 7.02 -18.21 35.45
CA GLU A 362 7.49 -17.31 36.50
C GLU A 362 8.34 -16.22 35.82
N ILE A 363 7.82 -15.00 35.84
CA ILE A 363 8.59 -13.81 35.51
C ILE A 363 9.23 -13.41 36.83
N ASP A 364 10.54 -13.64 36.96
CA ASP A 364 11.36 -13.07 38.03
C ASP A 364 11.37 -11.54 37.84
N ASP A 365 10.58 -10.86 38.67
CA ASP A 365 10.66 -9.41 38.85
C ASP A 365 11.85 -9.13 39.79
N ASP A 366 13.03 -8.91 39.20
CA ASP A 366 14.18 -8.36 39.91
C ASP A 366 13.92 -6.87 40.19
N ASP A 367 13.47 -6.60 41.43
CA ASP A 367 13.52 -5.31 42.11
C ASP A 367 14.99 -4.93 42.37
N ASP A 368 15.53 -4.01 41.57
CA ASP A 368 16.74 -3.25 41.93
C ASP A 368 16.33 -1.79 42.23
N ASP A 369 16.05 -1.56 43.52
CA ASP A 369 16.18 -0.29 44.20
C ASP A 369 17.65 0.16 44.13
N ASP A 370 17.91 1.39 43.68
CA ASP A 370 19.07 2.16 44.14
C ASP A 370 18.69 3.65 44.16
N ASP A 371 18.49 4.12 45.38
CA ASP A 371 18.60 5.51 45.82
C ASP A 371 19.97 6.07 45.44
N ASP A 372 20.01 7.33 44.97
CA ASP A 372 21.09 8.24 45.36
C ASP A 372 20.63 9.69 45.19
N ASP A 373 20.50 10.33 46.35
CA ASP A 373 20.51 11.78 46.55
C ASP A 373 21.75 12.40 45.88
N ASP A 374 21.61 13.59 45.28
CA ASP A 374 22.44 14.71 45.72
C ASP A 374 22.02 16.07 45.14
N ASP A 375 22.10 17.04 46.04
CA ASP A 375 21.88 18.47 45.88
C ASP A 375 22.76 19.12 44.79
N ASN A 376 22.27 20.21 44.18
CA ASN A 376 22.90 21.52 44.28
C ASN A 376 22.26 22.60 43.39
N ASP A 377 21.89 23.69 44.07
CA ASP A 377 22.22 25.09 43.83
C ASP A 377 21.94 25.79 42.48
N ASP A 378 21.25 26.93 42.65
CA ASP A 378 21.48 28.24 42.03
C ASP A 378 21.75 28.29 40.51
N ASP A 379 20.86 28.98 39.77
CA ASP A 379 21.17 30.39 39.55
C ASP A 379 20.03 31.22 38.95
N ASN A 380 19.95 32.39 39.54
CA ASN A 380 19.12 33.54 39.28
C ASN A 380 19.51 34.19 37.93
N ARG A 381 18.57 34.40 37.00
CA ARG A 381 18.72 35.39 35.91
C ARG A 381 17.40 35.98 35.43
N THR A 382 17.16 37.19 35.94
CA THR A 382 16.35 38.28 35.37
C THR A 382 16.69 38.56 33.91
N ALA A 383 15.68 38.74 33.05
CA ALA A 383 15.64 39.83 32.05
C ALA A 383 14.35 39.85 31.21
N ALA A 384 13.67 41.00 31.30
CA ALA A 384 13.15 41.81 30.20
C ALA A 384 12.03 41.27 29.29
N ASP A 385 10.85 41.84 29.56
CA ASP A 385 9.84 42.26 28.60
C ASP A 385 10.41 42.66 27.23
N LEU A 386 9.95 42.00 26.16
CA LEU A 386 9.75 42.65 24.86
C LEU A 386 8.49 42.11 24.19
N ASN A 387 7.47 42.97 24.22
CA ASN A 387 6.27 42.95 23.40
C ASN A 387 6.68 43.15 21.93
N ILE A 388 6.57 42.12 21.08
CA ILE A 388 6.59 42.28 19.62
C ILE A 388 5.39 41.56 19.02
N ASN A 389 4.48 42.40 18.56
CA ASN A 389 3.37 42.14 17.69
C ASN A 389 3.92 41.92 16.27
N ASP A 390 3.70 40.75 15.66
CA ASP A 390 3.84 40.61 14.21
C ASP A 390 2.94 39.49 13.68
N GLY A 391 1.89 39.92 12.98
CA GLY A 391 1.11 39.08 12.10
C GLY A 391 1.82 38.98 10.75
N PHE A 392 2.22 37.77 10.37
CA PHE A 392 2.62 37.47 9.00
C PHE A 392 1.90 36.22 8.49
N SER A 393 1.00 36.49 7.54
CA SER A 393 0.39 35.51 6.65
C SER A 393 1.25 35.46 5.40
N SER A 394 1.95 34.36 5.16
CA SER A 394 2.64 34.10 3.89
C SER A 394 2.06 32.84 3.25
N ASN A 395 1.21 33.07 2.26
CA ASN A 395 1.00 32.16 1.13
C ASN A 395 2.24 32.25 0.26
N ASP A 396 3.00 31.17 0.14
CA ASP A 396 4.05 31.05 -0.88
C ASP A 396 3.84 29.72 -1.61
N ASP A 397 3.06 29.80 -2.69
CA ASP A 397 3.04 28.84 -3.78
C ASP A 397 4.30 29.08 -4.63
N TYR A 398 5.26 28.16 -4.58
CA TYR A 398 6.35 28.09 -5.56
C TYR A 398 6.13 26.88 -6.46
N ASP A 399 5.72 27.18 -7.70
CA ASP A 399 5.68 26.27 -8.83
C ASP A 399 7.12 26.02 -9.35
N ASP A 400 7.74 24.93 -8.92
CA ASP A 400 8.91 24.33 -9.60
C ASP A 400 8.41 23.33 -10.67
N GLU A 401 7.78 23.83 -11.73
CA GLU A 401 7.56 23.10 -12.98
C GLU A 401 8.58 23.60 -14.01
N ASP A 402 9.57 22.78 -14.42
CA ASP A 402 10.11 22.78 -15.80
C ASP A 402 11.18 21.70 -16.13
N GLU A 403 11.72 20.91 -15.18
CA GLU A 403 12.88 20.04 -15.51
C GLU A 403 12.59 18.60 -16.02
N GLN A 404 11.34 18.18 -16.27
CA GLN A 404 11.07 16.76 -16.61
C GLN A 404 10.63 16.46 -18.05
N ASP A 405 10.21 17.44 -18.86
CA ASP A 405 9.67 17.15 -20.20
C ASP A 405 10.73 17.09 -21.33
N ASP A 406 11.95 17.57 -21.08
CA ASP A 406 13.01 17.60 -22.10
C ASP A 406 13.71 16.25 -22.36
N THR A 407 13.50 15.24 -21.52
CA THR A 407 14.23 13.96 -21.64
C THR A 407 13.83 13.11 -22.85
N ARG A 408 12.66 13.36 -23.49
CA ARG A 408 12.18 12.53 -24.60
C ARG A 408 12.64 12.98 -25.99
N ASN A 409 13.07 14.24 -26.15
CA ASN A 409 13.56 14.75 -27.44
C ASN A 409 15.10 14.75 -27.58
N LEU A 410 15.84 14.30 -26.55
CA LEU A 410 17.30 14.51 -26.47
C LEU A 410 18.21 13.34 -26.94
N ILE A 411 17.67 12.20 -27.39
CA ILE A 411 18.47 10.98 -27.62
C ILE A 411 18.54 10.60 -29.10
N ASN A 412 19.35 11.33 -29.87
CA ASN A 412 19.97 10.82 -31.10
C ASN A 412 21.36 10.27 -30.76
N THR A 413 21.44 9.05 -30.20
CA THR A 413 22.71 8.36 -29.97
C THR A 413 22.64 6.93 -30.53
N THR A 414 23.68 6.54 -31.25
CA THR A 414 23.87 5.17 -31.75
C THR A 414 24.07 4.22 -30.58
N LYS A 415 23.16 3.26 -30.41
CA LYS A 415 23.14 2.29 -29.31
C LYS A 415 23.84 1.01 -29.71
N GLU A 416 24.70 0.49 -28.84
CA GLU A 416 25.13 -0.91 -28.83
C GLU A 416 24.64 -1.53 -27.52
N GLU A 417 23.82 -2.58 -27.60
CA GLU A 417 23.32 -3.28 -26.41
C GLU A 417 24.36 -4.31 -25.95
N PHE A 418 24.92 -4.08 -24.77
CA PHE A 418 25.75 -5.04 -24.06
C PHE A 418 24.90 -5.62 -22.93
N SER A 419 24.33 -6.81 -23.13
CA SER A 419 23.65 -7.63 -22.10
C SER A 419 22.94 -6.81 -21.01
N GLU A 420 21.79 -6.22 -21.35
CA GLU A 420 20.89 -5.44 -20.46
C GLU A 420 21.45 -4.11 -19.92
N MET A 421 22.72 -3.81 -20.14
CA MET A 421 23.38 -2.62 -19.63
C MET A 421 23.46 -1.52 -20.69
N LYS A 422 22.83 -0.38 -20.40
CA LYS A 422 22.84 0.78 -21.31
C LYS A 422 24.16 1.55 -21.17
N VAL A 423 25.02 1.41 -22.16
CA VAL A 423 26.27 2.15 -22.29
C VAL A 423 26.18 3.06 -23.51
N LEU A 424 26.62 4.32 -23.37
CA LEU A 424 26.52 5.35 -24.40
C LEU A 424 27.91 5.73 -24.92
N ASN A 425 28.06 5.93 -26.23
CA ASN A 425 29.33 6.39 -26.82
C ASN A 425 29.62 7.86 -26.49
N THR A 426 28.58 8.68 -26.43
CA THR A 426 28.66 10.12 -26.23
C THR A 426 27.49 10.58 -25.38
N ILE A 427 27.71 11.58 -24.52
CA ILE A 427 26.67 12.24 -23.73
C ILE A 427 26.81 13.75 -23.85
N GLN A 428 25.73 14.48 -23.61
CA GLN A 428 25.77 15.95 -23.61
C GLN A 428 26.50 16.46 -22.37
N SER A 429 27.30 17.52 -22.50
CA SER A 429 28.19 17.99 -21.43
C SER A 429 27.47 18.36 -20.13
N HIS A 430 26.22 18.83 -20.20
CA HIS A 430 25.47 19.26 -19.01
C HIS A 430 25.02 18.08 -18.13
N ILE A 431 24.87 16.86 -18.68
CA ILE A 431 24.53 15.65 -17.93
C ILE A 431 25.75 14.78 -17.58
N GLU A 432 26.97 15.22 -17.92
CA GLU A 432 28.19 14.42 -17.72
C GLU A 432 28.40 14.00 -16.25
N HIS A 433 27.96 14.84 -15.30
CA HIS A 433 28.02 14.58 -13.87
C HIS A 433 27.15 13.39 -13.41
N SER A 434 26.20 12.91 -14.22
CA SER A 434 25.32 11.77 -13.92
C SER A 434 25.82 10.43 -14.47
N TYR A 435 26.98 10.42 -15.15
CA TYR A 435 27.57 9.23 -15.78
C TYR A 435 28.98 8.95 -15.25
N PHE A 436 29.39 7.70 -15.32
CA PHE A 436 30.78 7.28 -15.19
C PHE A 436 31.39 7.13 -16.59
N LYS A 437 32.64 7.58 -16.75
CA LYS A 437 33.48 7.23 -17.91
C LYS A 437 34.06 5.85 -17.67
N VAL A 438 33.81 4.94 -18.61
CA VAL A 438 34.27 3.55 -18.54
C VAL A 438 35.03 3.25 -19.83
N LYS A 439 36.17 2.55 -19.73
CA LYS A 439 36.93 2.13 -20.91
C LYS A 439 36.55 0.69 -21.26
N ILE A 440 35.95 0.47 -22.43
CA ILE A 440 35.54 -0.85 -22.93
C ILE A 440 36.18 -1.04 -24.30
N ASN A 441 37.02 -2.07 -24.45
CA ASN A 441 37.75 -2.35 -25.70
C ASN A 441 38.51 -1.12 -26.25
N ASP A 442 39.23 -0.42 -25.36
CA ASP A 442 39.94 0.85 -25.63
C ASP A 442 39.08 2.08 -25.97
N ASP A 443 37.77 1.93 -26.17
CA ASP A 443 36.85 3.05 -26.32
C ASP A 443 36.43 3.63 -24.97
N THR A 444 36.34 4.96 -24.88
CA THR A 444 35.67 5.61 -23.75
C THR A 444 34.18 5.60 -23.99
N LYS A 445 33.44 5.00 -23.07
CA LYS A 445 31.99 4.97 -23.05
C LYS A 445 31.47 5.58 -21.75
N TYR A 446 30.17 5.87 -21.72
CA TYR A 446 29.49 6.50 -20.60
C TYR A 446 28.39 5.60 -20.06
N MET A 447 28.43 5.33 -18.77
CA MET A 447 27.47 4.47 -18.08
C MET A 447 26.76 5.28 -16.99
N HIS A 448 25.43 5.24 -16.95
CA HIS A 448 24.68 6.02 -15.96
C HIS A 448 25.00 5.53 -14.54
N LYS A 449 25.15 6.44 -13.59
CA LYS A 449 25.55 6.10 -12.20
C LYS A 449 24.62 5.08 -11.54
N GLN A 450 23.31 5.15 -11.79
CA GLN A 450 22.36 4.16 -11.27
C GLN A 450 22.57 2.75 -11.84
N THR A 451 22.96 2.64 -13.12
CA THR A 451 23.24 1.34 -13.75
C THR A 451 24.53 0.75 -13.19
N ALA A 452 25.52 1.59 -12.89
CA ALA A 452 26.78 1.16 -12.27
C ALA A 452 26.59 0.56 -10.87
N CYS A 453 25.57 0.99 -10.10
CA CYS A 453 25.29 0.42 -8.78
C CYS A 453 25.03 -1.09 -8.84
N TRP A 454 24.46 -1.60 -9.94
CA TRP A 454 24.23 -3.03 -10.15
C TRP A 454 25.52 -3.85 -10.30
N LEU A 455 26.64 -3.24 -10.72
CA LEU A 455 27.93 -3.95 -10.82
C LEU A 455 28.61 -4.15 -9.46
N VAL A 456 28.25 -3.35 -8.46
CA VAL A 456 28.87 -3.38 -7.13
C VAL A 456 28.13 -4.36 -6.21
N THR A 457 26.84 -4.59 -6.45
CA THR A 457 26.03 -5.60 -5.77
C THR A 457 26.35 -6.97 -6.37
N GLY A 458 27.43 -7.60 -5.91
CA GLY A 458 28.04 -8.81 -6.47
C GLY A 458 27.20 -10.10 -6.42
N GLU A 459 25.96 -10.09 -6.90
CA GLU A 459 25.24 -11.31 -7.25
C GLU A 459 25.53 -11.62 -8.72
N LYS A 460 26.43 -12.60 -8.94
CA LYS A 460 26.66 -13.25 -10.23
C LYS A 460 25.99 -14.61 -10.27
#